data_AF-A0A957MED4-F1
#
_entry.id   AF-A0A957MED4-F1
#
_cell.length_a   1.000
_cell.length_b   1.000
_cell.length_c   1.000
_cell.angle_alpha   90.00
_cell.angle_beta   90.00
_cell.angle_gamma   90.00
#
_symmetry.space_group_name_H-M   'P 1'
#
loop_
_entity.id
_entity.type
_entity.pdbx_description
1 polymer ?
#
loop_
_entity_poly.entity_id
_entity_poly.type
_entity_poly.pdbx_seq_one_letter_code
_entity_poly.pdbx_strand_id
1 'polypeptide(L)' 'MTTETAKRQLTPVPFTQVTLDDPFWAPRQEINRRVSIPHMYQMLIDTGRIGAFDLAFERPVPSSIVLIFGDSDPA' A
#
# COMPACT_ATOMS: atom_id res chain seq x y z
N MET A 1 6.95 -11.77 -37.38
CA MET A 1 7.27 -12.72 -36.30
C MET A 1 7.43 -11.90 -35.03
N THR A 2 6.48 -11.98 -34.11
CA THR A 2 6.51 -11.24 -32.84
C THR A 2 7.53 -11.87 -31.91
N THR A 3 8.59 -11.12 -31.59
CA THR A 3 9.60 -11.52 -30.61
C THR A 3 8.94 -11.52 -29.23
N GLU A 4 8.59 -12.69 -28.70
CA GLU A 4 8.17 -12.81 -27.31
C GLU A 4 9.39 -12.63 -26.40
N THR A 5 9.34 -11.63 -25.54
CA THR A 5 10.33 -11.46 -24.47
C THR A 5 10.18 -12.57 -23.43
N ALA A 6 11.25 -12.95 -22.73
CA ALA A 6 11.22 -14.02 -21.72
C ALA A 6 10.11 -13.85 -20.66
N LYS A 7 9.69 -12.61 -20.37
CA LYS A 7 8.55 -12.29 -19.50
C LYS A 7 7.22 -12.90 -19.96
N ARG A 8 7.03 -13.15 -21.27
CA ARG A 8 5.80 -13.75 -21.83
C ARG A 8 5.79 -15.28 -21.80
N GLN A 9 6.92 -15.93 -21.53
CA GLN A 9 7.03 -17.40 -21.51
C GLN A 9 6.97 -18.00 -20.10
N LEU A 10 7.09 -17.18 -19.05
CA LEU A 10 7.03 -17.63 -17.66
C LEU A 10 5.71 -17.18 -17.02
N THR A 11 5.13 -18.07 -16.22
CA THR A 11 3.96 -17.75 -15.40
C THR A 11 4.43 -17.37 -14.00
N PRO A 12 3.99 -16.22 -13.44
CA PRO A 12 4.33 -15.87 -12.07
C PRO A 12 3.69 -16.84 -11.09
N VAL A 13 4.44 -17.23 -10.05
CA VAL A 13 3.89 -17.99 -8.93
C VAL A 13 3.11 -17.02 -8.03
N PRO A 14 1.82 -17.26 -7.73
CA PRO A 14 1.05 -16.43 -6.80
C PRO A 14 1.71 -16.40 -5.42
N PHE A 15 1.72 -15.23 -4.77
CA PHE A 15 2.31 -15.11 -3.44
C PHE A 15 1.64 -16.00 -2.39
N THR A 16 0.37 -16.36 -2.59
CA THR A 16 -0.38 -17.29 -1.72
C THR A 16 0.14 -18.73 -1.78
N GLN A 17 0.95 -19.07 -2.79
CA GLN A 17 1.64 -20.36 -2.90
C GLN A 17 3.07 -20.30 -2.35
N VAL A 18 3.49 -19.17 -1.77
CA VAL A 18 4.84 -18.97 -1.23
C VAL A 18 4.75 -18.71 0.27
N THR A 19 5.43 -19.54 1.07
CA THR A 19 5.60 -19.29 2.51
C THR A 19 7.03 -18.82 2.75
N LEU A 20 7.19 -17.70 3.46
CA LEU A 20 8.49 -17.19 3.89
C LEU A 20 8.65 -17.46 5.40
N ASP A 21 9.38 -18.50 5.75
CA ASP A 21 9.64 -18.95 7.12
C ASP A 21 11.10 -18.73 7.57
N ASP A 22 11.86 -17.97 6.78
CA ASP A 22 13.28 -17.70 7.03
C ASP A 22 13.51 -16.59 8.09
N PRO A 23 14.71 -16.53 8.70
CA PRO A 23 15.02 -15.55 9.74
C PRO A 23 15.06 -14.08 9.28
N PHE A 24 15.08 -13.81 7.97
CA PHE A 24 15.18 -12.46 7.43
C PHE A 24 13.82 -11.89 7.01
N TRP A 25 13.01 -12.63 6.25
CA TRP A 25 11.72 -12.13 5.74
C TRP A 25 10.54 -12.41 6.66
N ALA A 26 10.48 -13.57 7.32
CA ALA A 26 9.40 -13.89 8.24
C ALA A 26 9.18 -12.80 9.32
N PRO A 27 10.23 -12.30 10.02
CA PRO A 27 10.02 -11.24 11.01
C PRO A 27 9.54 -9.91 10.40
N ARG A 28 9.90 -9.59 9.15
CA ARG A 28 9.43 -8.37 8.47
C ARG A 28 7.95 -8.45 8.12
N GLN A 29 7.47 -9.60 7.65
CA GLN A 29 6.05 -9.82 7.43
C GLN A 29 5.26 -9.65 8.73
N GLU A 30 5.80 -10.18 9.84
CA GLU A 30 5.11 -10.08 11.13
C GLU A 30 5.09 -8.66 11.69
N ILE A 31 6.17 -7.89 11.52
CA ILE A 31 6.20 -6.45 11.84
C ILE A 31 5.17 -5.70 11.00
N ASN A 32 5.12 -5.95 9.70
CA ASN A 32 4.13 -5.31 8.84
C ASN A 32 2.70 -5.60 9.30
N ARG A 33 2.40 -6.85 9.64
CA ARG A 33 1.07 -7.27 10.10
C ARG A 33 0.68 -6.67 11.45
N ARG A 34 1.58 -6.69 12.44
CA ARG A 34 1.27 -6.29 13.82
C ARG A 34 1.47 -4.80 14.11
N VAL A 35 2.36 -4.13 13.38
CA VAL A 35 2.82 -2.78 13.71
C VAL A 35 2.61 -1.83 12.55
N SER A 36 3.23 -2.08 11.39
CA SER A 36 3.26 -1.10 10.30
C SER A 36 1.88 -0.82 9.75
N ILE A 37 1.09 -1.86 9.43
CA ILE A 37 -0.25 -1.69 8.84
C ILE A 37 -1.20 -0.96 9.83
N PRO A 38 -1.34 -1.38 11.11
CA PRO A 38 -2.15 -0.64 12.07
C PRO A 38 -1.69 0.81 12.27
N HIS A 39 -0.38 1.05 12.32
CA HIS A 39 0.16 2.39 12.49
C HIS A 39 -0.14 3.29 11.27
N MET A 40 0.07 2.78 10.05
CA MET A 40 -0.27 3.50 8.83
C MET A 40 -1.76 3.82 8.80
N TYR A 41 -2.63 2.85 9.12
CA TYR A 41 -4.07 3.09 9.19
C TYR A 41 -4.43 4.24 10.15
N GLN A 42 -3.84 4.26 11.35
CA GLN A 42 -4.04 5.35 12.30
C GLN A 42 -3.56 6.69 11.74
N MET A 43 -2.39 6.73 11.08
CA MET A 43 -1.91 7.95 10.42
C MET A 43 -2.87 8.45 9.34
N LEU A 44 -3.48 7.55 8.55
CA LEU A 44 -4.45 7.93 7.52
C LEU A 44 -5.73 8.54 8.12
N ILE A 45 -6.13 8.07 9.30
CA ILE A 45 -7.23 8.68 10.07
C ILE A 45 -6.81 10.05 10.60
N ASP A 46 -5.71 10.11 11.35
CA ASP A 46 -5.27 11.32 12.07
C ASP A 46 -5.00 12.49 11.13
N THR A 47 -4.56 12.18 9.91
CA THR A 47 -4.24 13.18 8.89
C THR A 47 -5.37 13.45 7.91
N GLY A 48 -6.54 12.84 8.12
CA GLY A 48 -7.75 13.10 7.34
C GLY A 48 -7.76 12.49 5.93
N ARG A 49 -6.83 11.58 5.60
CA ARG A 49 -6.79 10.90 4.29
C ARG A 49 -7.96 9.95 4.11
N ILE A 50 -8.35 9.22 5.16
CA ILE A 50 -9.60 8.45 5.16
C ILE A 50 -10.82 9.38 5.14
N GLY A 51 -10.77 10.47 5.92
CA GLY A 51 -11.86 11.46 5.98
C GLY A 51 -12.14 12.12 4.63
N ALA A 52 -11.13 12.30 3.78
CA ALA A 52 -11.25 12.93 2.46
C ALA A 52 -12.19 12.21 1.47
N PHE A 53 -12.58 10.97 1.74
CA PHE A 53 -13.60 10.26 0.96
C PHE A 53 -15.04 10.63 1.34
N ASP A 54 -15.23 11.30 2.47
CA ASP A 54 -16.50 11.96 2.79
C ASP A 54 -16.64 13.24 1.95
N LEU A 55 -17.73 13.35 1.20
CA LEU A 55 -18.00 14.51 0.34
C LEU A 55 -18.22 15.81 1.14
N ALA A 56 -18.52 15.71 2.44
CA ALA A 56 -18.61 16.84 3.35
C ALA A 56 -17.27 17.20 4.01
N PHE A 57 -16.18 16.49 3.68
CA PHE A 57 -14.87 16.75 4.26
C PHE A 57 -14.31 18.11 3.83
N GLU A 58 -13.98 18.94 4.82
CA GLU A 58 -13.32 20.21 4.61
C GLU A 58 -11.82 20.09 4.87
N ARG A 59 -11.00 20.75 4.03
CA ARG A 59 -9.55 20.87 4.24
C ARG A 59 -9.09 22.31 4.05
N PRO A 60 -8.02 22.74 4.72
CA PRO A 60 -7.42 24.05 4.51
C PRO A 60 -6.98 24.26 3.04
N VAL A 61 -7.22 25.46 2.52
CA VAL A 61 -6.74 25.90 1.20
C VAL A 61 -5.84 27.14 1.32
N PRO A 62 -4.72 27.23 0.57
CA PRO A 62 -4.21 26.22 -0.36
C PRO A 62 -3.67 24.99 0.38
N SER A 63 -3.95 23.81 -0.17
CA SER A 63 -3.52 22.53 0.40
C SER A 63 -2.13 22.14 -0.12
N SER A 64 -1.34 21.41 0.67
CA SER A 64 -0.03 20.90 0.22
C SER A 64 -0.19 19.87 -0.92
N ILE A 65 0.83 19.72 -1.77
CA ILE A 65 0.83 18.75 -2.87
C ILE A 65 0.66 17.31 -2.38
N VAL A 66 1.12 17.02 -1.16
CA VAL A 66 0.98 15.72 -0.50
C VAL A 66 -0.50 15.36 -0.27
N LEU A 67 -1.36 16.36 -0.08
CA LEU A 67 -2.79 16.17 0.11
C LEU A 67 -3.58 16.13 -1.22
N ILE A 68 -2.99 16.58 -2.33
CA ILE A 68 -3.63 16.47 -3.66
C ILE A 68 -3.71 15.01 -4.10
N PHE A 69 -2.66 14.22 -3.82
CA PHE A 69 -2.62 12.78 -4.06
C PHE A 69 -2.80 11.96 -2.78
N GLY A 70 -3.43 12.52 -1.76
CA GLY A 70 -3.58 11.86 -0.46
C GLY A 70 -4.47 10.62 -0.49
N ASP A 71 -5.24 10.44 -1.56
CA ASP A 71 -6.07 9.28 -1.86
C ASP A 71 -5.25 8.05 -2.29
N SER A 72 -4.00 8.21 -2.72
CA SER A 72 -3.14 7.08 -3.08
C SER A 72 -2.63 6.28 -1.89
N ASP A 73 -2.58 6.90 -0.69
CA ASP A 73 -2.11 6.21 0.52
C ASP A 73 -3.10 5.14 1.03
N PRO A 74 -4.44 5.37 1.06
CA PRO A 74 -5.43 4.37 1.43
C PRO A 74 -5.90 3.42 0.31
N ALA A 75 -5.56 3.69 -0.96
CA ALA A 75 -5.98 2.89 -2.12
C ALA A 75 -5.15 1.61 -2.31
#